data_AF-A0A0B8QS81-F1
#
_entry.id   AF-A0A0B8QS81-F1
#
_cell.length_a   1.000
_cell.length_b   1.000
_cell.length_c   1.000
_cell.angle_alpha   90.00
_cell.angle_beta   90.00
_cell.angle_gamma   90.00
#
_symmetry.space_group_name_H-M   'P 1'
#
loop_
_entity.id
_entity.type
_entity.pdbx_description
1 polymer ?
#
loop_
_entity_poly.entity_id
_entity_poly.type
_entity_poly.pdbx_seq_one_letter_code
_entity_poly.pdbx_strand_id
1 'polypeptide(L)' 'MDLQHLLAIALFALASTGTPGPNNLMLMSSGANVGFKRTIPHMLGIMVGFSVMLA' A
#
# COMPACT_ATOMS: atom_id res chain seq x y z
N MET A 1 8.48 -19.65 1.48
CA MET A 1 8.86 -18.39 0.81
C MET A 1 10.37 -18.37 0.69
N ASP A 2 10.89 -18.60 -0.51
CA ASP A 2 12.33 -18.52 -0.76
C ASP A 2 12.86 -17.11 -0.51
N LEU A 3 14.15 -17.00 -0.14
CA LEU A 3 14.82 -15.72 0.11
C LEU A 3 14.69 -14.75 -1.08
N GLN A 4 14.69 -15.29 -2.31
CA GLN A 4 14.49 -14.53 -3.55
C GLN A 4 13.12 -13.83 -3.60
N HIS A 5 12.06 -14.48 -3.12
CA HIS A 5 10.72 -13.90 -3.10
C HIS A 5 10.60 -12.79 -2.06
N LEU A 6 11.21 -12.98 -0.89
CA LEU A 6 11.23 -11.96 0.15
C LEU A 6 11.98 -10.69 -0.32
N LEU A 7 13.10 -10.87 -1.01
CA LEU A 7 13.88 -9.78 -1.61
C LEU A 7 13.08 -9.03 -2.69
N ALA A 8 12.37 -9.76 -3.56
CA ALA A 8 11.52 -9.17 -4.60
C ALA A 8 10.40 -8.30 -4.00
N ILE A 9 9.68 -8.81 -2.99
CA ILE A 9 8.61 -8.08 -2.31
C ILE A 9 9.18 -6.86 -1.56
N ALA A 10 10.35 -7.00 -0.93
CA ALA A 10 11.01 -5.89 -0.23
C ALA A 10 11.39 -4.75 -1.19
N LEU A 11 12.01 -5.07 -2.33
CA LEU A 11 12.36 -4.09 -3.36
C LEU A 11 11.12 -3.43 -3.97
N PHE A 12 10.06 -4.20 -4.23
CA PHE A 12 8.77 -3.69 -4.69
C PHE A 12 8.14 -2.73 -3.66
N ALA A 13 8.14 -3.09 -2.38
CA ALA A 13 7.65 -2.23 -1.31
C ALA A 13 8.45 -0.92 -1.20
N LEU A 14 9.78 -1.00 -1.32
CA LEU A 14 10.66 0.17 -1.31
C LEU A 14 10.39 1.11 -2.49
N ALA A 15 10.32 0.56 -3.71
CA ALA A 15 10.03 1.32 -4.92
C ALA A 15 8.62 1.94 -4.91
N SER A 16 7.62 1.20 -4.43
CA SER A 16 6.24 1.69 -4.33
C SER A 16 6.03 2.70 -3.19
N THR A 17 6.87 2.70 -2.16
CA THR A 17 6.85 3.71 -1.09
C THR A 17 7.41 5.05 -1.58
N GLY A 18 8.53 5.02 -2.32
CA GLY A 18 9.22 6.23 -2.79
C GLY A 18 8.57 6.90 -4.02
N THR A 19 7.73 6.19 -4.76
CA THR A 19 7.03 6.74 -5.94
C THR A 19 5.57 7.06 -5.60
N PRO A 20 4.99 8.14 -6.15
CA PRO A 20 3.58 8.43 -5.96
C PRO A 20 2.76 7.44 -6.82
N GLY A 21 2.62 6.21 -6.32
CA GLY A 21 1.71 5.23 -6.89
C GLY A 21 0.24 5.61 -6.62
N PRO A 22 -0.72 5.06 -7.39
CA PRO A 22 -2.15 5.39 -7.23
C PRO A 22 -2.65 5.22 -5.79
N ASN A 23 -2.30 4.13 -5.11
CA ASN A 23 -2.72 3.86 -3.73
C ASN A 23 -2.14 4.87 -2.73
N ASN A 24 -0.86 5.24 -2.86
CA ASN A 24 -0.22 6.23 -1.97
C ASN A 24 -0.75 7.65 -2.24
N LEU A 25 -1.01 8.02 -3.49
CA LEU A 25 -1.65 9.29 -3.88
C LEU A 25 -3.10 9.36 -3.38
N MET A 26 -3.84 8.26 -3.47
CA MET A 26 -5.20 8.17 -2.95
C MET A 26 -5.22 8.31 -1.42
N LEU A 27 -4.29 7.68 -0.70
CA LEU A 27 -4.15 7.83 0.75
C LEU A 27 -3.70 9.24 1.16
N MET A 28 -2.80 9.87 0.40
CA MET A 28 -2.40 11.26 0.60
C MET A 28 -3.61 12.20 0.41
N SER A 29 -4.37 12.02 -0.68
CA SER A 29 -5.55 12.83 -0.99
C SER A 29 -6.70 12.58 0.00
N SER A 30 -7.00 11.33 0.35
CA SER A 30 -8.04 11.01 1.34
C SER A 30 -7.64 11.45 2.75
N GLY A 31 -6.36 11.33 3.09
CA GLY A 31 -5.80 11.83 4.34
C GLY A 31 -5.90 13.34 4.48
N ALA A 32 -5.62 14.08 3.39
CA ALA A 32 -5.72 15.53 3.35
C ALA A 32 -7.18 16.05 3.29
N ASN A 33 -8.07 15.39 2.53
CA ASN A 33 -9.43 15.86 2.29
C ASN A 33 -10.45 15.37 3.33
N VAL A 34 -10.32 14.12 3.81
CA VAL A 34 -11.34 13.45 4.64
C VAL A 34 -10.83 13.20 6.06
N GLY A 35 -9.52 13.35 6.28
CA GLY A 35 -8.83 13.20 7.55
C GLY A 35 -8.30 11.77 7.79
N PHE A 36 -7.26 11.67 8.62
CA PHE A 36 -6.56 10.41 8.91
C PHE A 36 -7.49 9.31 9.43
N LYS A 37 -8.35 9.61 10.41
CA LYS A 37 -9.26 8.62 11.02
C LYS A 37 -10.25 8.01 10.01
N ARG A 38 -10.71 8.80 9.03
CA ARG A 38 -11.64 8.32 8.00
C ARG A 38 -10.92 7.61 6.84
N THR A 39 -9.60 7.77 6.74
CA THR A 39 -8.75 7.08 5.76
C THR A 39 -8.36 5.67 6.20
N ILE A 40 -8.45 5.35 7.50
CA ILE A 40 -8.17 4.01 8.06
C ILE A 40 -8.91 2.87 7.33
N PRO A 41 -10.24 2.92 7.08
CA PRO A 41 -10.91 1.86 6.32
C PRO A 41 -10.39 1.72 4.89
N HIS A 42 -9.95 2.80 4.25
CA HIS A 42 -9.34 2.75 2.91
C HIS A 42 -7.95 2.09 2.95
N MET A 43 -7.13 2.41 3.94
CA MET A 43 -5.84 1.74 4.19
C MET A 43 -6.02 0.23 4.42
N LEU A 44 -7.02 -0.16 5.22
CA LEU A 44 -7.34 -1.56 5.47
C LEU A 44 -7.81 -2.28 4.21
N GLY A 45 -8.61 -1.62 3.37
CA GLY A 45 -9.02 -2.14 2.07
C GLY A 45 -7.83 -2.40 1.14
N ILE A 46 -6.85 -1.49 1.11
CA ILE A 46 -5.60 -1.68 0.34
C ILE A 46 -4.80 -2.87 0.91
N MET A 47 -4.64 -2.97 2.22
CA MET A 47 -3.93 -4.09 2.86
C MET A 47 -4.57 -5.44 2.52
N VAL A 48 -5.89 -5.56 2.69
CA VAL A 48 -6.62 -6.81 2.40
C VAL A 48 -6.59 -7.13 0.92
N GLY A 49 -6.83 -6.14 0.05
CA GLY A 49 -6.79 -6.32 -1.40
C GLY A 49 -5.42 -6.79 -1.89
N PHE A 50 -4.33 -6.23 -1.33
CA PHE A 50 -2.97 -6.65 -1.67
C PHE A 50 -2.67 -8.07 -1.17
N SER A 51 -3.11 -8.42 0.04
CA SER A 51 -2.97 -9.79 0.56
C SER A 51 -3.75 -10.81 -0.29
N VAL A 52 -4.94 -10.47 -0.78
CA VAL A 52 -5.73 -11.35 -1.67
C VAL A 52 -5.11 -11.45 -3.06
N MET A 53 -4.53 -10.37 -3.59
CA MET A 53 -3.83 -10.40 -4.89
C MET A 53 -2.57 -11.27 -4.88
N LEU A 54 -1.87 -11.33 -3.73
CA LEU A 54 -0.64 -12.09 -3.55
C LEU A 54 -0.85 -13.53 -3.04
N ALA A 55 -2.07 -13.87 -2.60
CA ALA A 55 -2.45 -15.22 -2.17
C ALA A 55 -2.56 -16.16 -3.37
#